data_AF-A0A960YQD9-F1
#
_entry.id   AF-A0A960YQD9-F1
#
_cell.length_a   1.000
_cell.length_b   1.000
_cell.length_c   1.000
_cell.angle_alpha   90.00
_cell.angle_beta   90.00
_cell.angle_gamma   90.00
#
_symmetry.space_group_name_H-M   'P 1'
#
loop_
_entity.id
_entity.type
_entity.pdbx_description
1 polymer ?
#
loop_
_entity_poly.entity_id
_entity_poly.type
_entity_poly.pdbx_seq_one_letter_code
_entity_poly.pdbx_strand_id
1 'polypeptide(L)'
;MNPAHLHLLVNHLPVIGSIGALIALVISLFWKSEDFQKAALVIALVAGLTAIPAYFSGESAEEVVEDKPGVEEQYIEEHEEAAKIAGIVAVLSGIVAGAGLLLRERRQTITVVATVLFVATAGLMARAGNTGGQIMHPEIRQGSDAGVSESTSRAEDSEKAPVNGEEKSEKGEREEHEE
;
A
#
# COMPACT_ATOMS: atom_id res chain seq x y z
N MET A 1 -2.81 13.57 19.78
CA MET A 1 -3.01 13.01 18.41
C MET A 1 -2.95 11.50 18.52
N ASN A 2 -3.77 10.76 17.77
CA ASN A 2 -3.71 9.29 17.75
C ASN A 2 -2.43 8.84 17.01
N PRO A 3 -1.72 7.77 17.47
CA PRO A 3 -0.57 7.20 16.76
C PRO A 3 -0.76 6.98 15.26
N ALA A 4 -1.92 6.47 14.82
CA ALA A 4 -2.23 6.28 13.40
C ALA A 4 -2.24 7.61 12.62
N HIS A 5 -2.77 8.67 13.23
CA HIS A 5 -2.74 10.00 12.62
C HIS A 5 -1.31 10.57 12.53
N LEU A 6 -0.48 10.31 13.54
CA LEU A 6 0.94 10.69 13.51
C LEU A 6 1.67 9.97 12.37
N HIS A 7 1.47 8.66 12.23
CA HIS A 7 2.10 7.89 11.16
C HIS A 7 1.69 8.38 9.78
N LEU A 8 0.39 8.64 9.56
CA LEU A 8 -0.07 9.21 8.29
C LEU A 8 0.63 10.53 7.98
N LEU A 9 0.83 11.43 8.96
CA LEU A 9 1.55 12.68 8.71
C LEU A 9 3.05 12.43 8.39
N VAL A 10 3.70 11.56 9.17
CA VAL A 10 5.15 11.34 9.07
C VAL A 10 5.52 10.52 7.84
N ASN A 11 4.68 9.57 7.39
CA ASN A 11 5.00 8.71 6.25
C ASN A 11 5.12 9.48 4.92
N HIS A 12 4.52 10.66 4.83
CA HIS A 12 4.62 11.49 3.63
C HIS A 12 6.03 12.05 3.46
N LEU A 13 6.78 12.21 4.56
CA LEU A 13 8.13 12.76 4.53
C LEU A 13 9.12 11.91 3.72
N PRO A 14 9.25 10.58 3.92
CA PRO A 14 10.12 9.76 3.09
C PRO A 14 9.63 9.64 1.63
N VAL A 15 8.32 9.56 1.38
CA VAL A 15 7.78 9.47 0.01
C VAL A 15 8.07 10.74 -0.78
N ILE A 16 7.61 11.89 -0.30
CA ILE A 16 7.80 13.19 -0.97
C ILE A 16 9.29 13.56 -0.96
N GLY A 17 9.97 13.32 0.16
CA GLY A 17 11.41 13.54 0.30
C GLY A 17 12.22 12.77 -0.73
N SER A 18 11.90 11.50 -0.98
CA SER A 18 12.60 10.68 -1.97
C SER A 18 12.45 11.21 -3.39
N ILE A 19 11.25 11.64 -3.77
CA ILE A 19 10.98 12.24 -5.09
C ILE A 19 11.70 13.59 -5.21
N GLY A 20 11.61 14.44 -4.19
CA GLY A 20 12.29 15.74 -4.18
C GLY A 20 13.82 15.61 -4.25
N ALA A 21 14.39 14.67 -3.50
CA ALA A 21 15.80 14.34 -3.54
C ALA A 21 16.23 13.82 -4.92
N LEU A 22 15.45 12.92 -5.51
CA LEU A 22 15.72 12.40 -6.86
C LEU A 22 15.76 13.53 -7.90
N ILE A 23 14.77 14.42 -7.88
CA ILE A 23 14.72 15.57 -8.79
C ILE A 23 15.95 16.48 -8.57
N ALA A 24 16.27 16.81 -7.32
CA ALA A 24 17.45 17.64 -7.01
C ALA A 24 18.76 16.99 -7.48
N LEU A 25 18.92 15.68 -7.26
CA LEU A 25 20.09 14.91 -7.71
C LEU A 25 20.21 14.90 -9.23
N VAL A 26 19.12 14.60 -9.96
CA VAL A 26 19.09 14.60 -11.42
C VAL A 26 19.46 15.98 -11.97
N ILE A 27 18.83 17.04 -11.47
CA ILE A 27 19.13 18.41 -11.89
C ILE A 27 20.61 18.74 -11.61
N SER A 28 21.16 18.29 -10.48
CA SER A 28 22.55 18.55 -10.12
C SER A 28 23.58 17.87 -11.02
N LEU A 29 23.20 16.80 -11.72
CA LEU A 29 24.07 16.15 -12.70
C LEU A 29 24.23 17.00 -13.98
N PHE A 30 23.22 17.79 -14.34
CA PHE A 30 23.27 18.69 -15.49
C PHE A 30 23.85 20.06 -15.12
N TRP A 31 23.61 20.53 -13.89
CA TRP A 31 24.18 21.78 -13.39
C TRP A 31 25.61 21.56 -12.88
N LYS A 32 26.60 22.08 -13.61
CA LYS A 32 28.05 21.98 -13.25
C LYS A 32 28.45 22.82 -12.03
N SER A 33 27.54 23.10 -11.10
CA SER A 33 27.81 23.88 -9.89
C SER A 33 28.08 22.96 -8.70
N GLU A 34 29.28 23.07 -8.11
CA GLU A 34 29.62 22.31 -6.90
C GLU A 34 28.64 22.58 -5.74
N ASP A 35 28.16 23.81 -5.60
CA ASP A 35 27.28 24.19 -4.50
C ASP A 35 25.88 23.62 -4.68
N PHE A 36 25.38 23.59 -5.92
CA PHE A 36 24.10 22.96 -6.22
C PHE A 36 24.15 21.44 -5.98
N GLN A 37 25.27 20.80 -6.36
CA GLN A 37 25.48 19.38 -6.10
C GLN A 37 25.57 19.04 -4.61
N LYS A 38 26.21 19.89 -3.80
CA LYS A 38 26.19 19.74 -2.33
C LYS A 38 24.76 19.86 -1.79
N ALA A 39 24.01 20.86 -2.24
CA ALA A 39 22.63 21.06 -1.81
C ALA A 39 21.75 19.83 -2.12
N ALA A 40 21.88 19.27 -3.33
CA ALA A 40 21.18 18.05 -3.72
C ALA A 40 21.55 16.85 -2.85
N LEU A 41 22.83 16.67 -2.53
CA LEU A 41 23.29 15.61 -1.64
C LEU A 41 22.82 15.78 -0.18
N VAL A 42 22.74 17.02 0.32
CA VAL A 42 22.14 17.31 1.65
C VAL A 42 20.66 16.96 1.65
N ILE A 43 19.91 17.37 0.63
CA ILE A 43 18.48 17.05 0.50
C ILE A 43 18.30 15.52 0.48
N ALA A 44 19.11 14.81 -0.31
CA ALA A 44 19.08 13.35 -0.38
C ALA A 44 19.42 12.69 0.97
N LEU A 45 20.44 13.16 1.68
CA LEU A 45 20.77 12.66 3.02
C LEU A 45 19.59 12.82 3.98
N VAL A 46 19.00 14.02 4.05
CA VAL A 46 17.85 14.30 4.93
C VAL A 46 16.65 13.45 4.53
N ALA A 47 16.33 13.35 3.24
CA ALA A 47 15.23 12.54 2.73
C ALA A 47 15.38 11.05 3.06
N GLY A 48 16.60 10.49 3.04
CA GLY A 48 16.83 9.11 3.46
C GLY A 48 16.58 8.90 4.96
N LEU A 49 16.96 9.87 5.78
CA LEU A 49 16.81 9.80 7.24
C LEU A 49 15.36 9.95 7.72
N THR A 50 14.47 10.58 6.93
CA THR A 50 13.05 10.69 7.31
C THR A 50 12.32 9.34 7.30
N ALA A 51 12.90 8.30 6.70
CA ALA A 51 12.36 6.93 6.79
C ALA A 51 12.39 6.37 8.24
N ILE A 52 13.34 6.82 9.06
CA ILE A 52 13.50 6.34 10.45
C ILE A 52 12.27 6.69 11.32
N PRO A 53 11.85 7.96 11.44
CA PRO A 53 10.64 8.27 12.21
C PRO A 53 9.36 7.69 11.59
N ALA A 54 9.30 7.50 10.26
CA ALA A 54 8.18 6.85 9.60
C ALA A 54 8.05 5.38 10.02
N TYR A 55 9.18 4.66 10.12
CA TYR A 55 9.23 3.27 10.59
C TYR A 55 8.69 3.13 12.02
N PHE A 56 9.24 3.90 12.97
CA PHE A 56 8.82 3.81 14.37
C PHE A 56 7.38 4.26 14.60
N SER A 57 6.91 5.27 13.86
CA SER A 57 5.50 5.65 13.94
C SER A 57 4.55 4.62 13.35
N GLY A 58 5.04 3.76 12.43
CA GLY A 58 4.28 2.66 11.82
C GLY A 58 3.93 1.57 12.82
N GLU A 59 4.91 1.09 13.59
CA GLU A 59 4.68 0.11 14.67
C GLU A 59 3.61 0.60 15.66
N SER A 60 3.67 1.88 16.07
CA SER A 60 2.63 2.44 16.96
C SER A 60 1.27 2.63 16.28
N ALA A 61 1.22 2.74 14.95
CA ALA A 61 -0.03 2.86 14.22
C ALA A 61 -0.74 1.52 14.06
N GLU A 62 0.03 0.45 13.86
CA GLU A 62 -0.43 -0.94 13.77
C GLU A 62 -1.26 -1.35 14.99
N GLU A 63 -0.72 -1.17 16.20
CA GLU A 63 -1.42 -1.46 17.48
C GLU A 63 -2.80 -0.78 17.59
N VAL A 64 -3.03 0.32 16.86
CA VAL A 64 -4.29 1.07 16.89
C VAL A 64 -5.28 0.59 15.83
N VAL A 65 -4.79 0.01 14.74
CA VAL A 65 -5.61 -0.33 13.56
C VAL A 65 -5.84 -1.83 13.39
N GLU A 66 -5.00 -2.70 13.97
CA GLU A 66 -5.06 -4.16 13.81
C GLU A 66 -6.42 -4.75 14.21
N ASP A 67 -7.02 -4.25 15.29
CA ASP A 67 -8.32 -4.73 15.79
C ASP A 67 -9.54 -4.05 15.14
N LYS A 68 -9.35 -3.20 14.12
CA LYS A 68 -10.46 -2.45 13.52
C LYS A 68 -11.26 -3.30 12.53
N PRO A 69 -12.59 -3.19 12.52
CA PRO A 69 -13.42 -3.86 11.51
C PRO A 69 -13.01 -3.46 10.08
N GLY A 70 -12.81 -4.46 9.21
CA GLY A 70 -12.44 -4.26 7.80
C GLY A 70 -10.93 -4.17 7.53
N VAL A 71 -10.11 -4.18 8.59
CA VAL A 71 -8.66 -4.33 8.50
C VAL A 71 -8.32 -5.81 8.61
N GLU A 72 -7.47 -6.29 7.71
CA GLU A 72 -6.97 -7.67 7.75
C GLU A 72 -5.46 -7.62 7.95
N GLU A 73 -4.98 -8.41 8.91
CA GLU A 73 -3.58 -8.49 9.33
C GLU A 73 -2.63 -8.72 8.15
N GLN A 74 -3.01 -9.56 7.18
CA GLN A 74 -2.22 -9.82 5.97
C GLN A 74 -1.82 -8.53 5.21
N TYR A 75 -2.70 -7.53 5.13
CA TYR A 75 -2.40 -6.29 4.41
C TYR A 75 -1.52 -5.35 5.24
N ILE A 76 -1.58 -5.45 6.57
CA ILE A 76 -0.66 -4.74 7.46
C ILE A 76 0.75 -5.33 7.30
N GLU A 77 0.89 -6.65 7.38
CA GLU A 77 2.18 -7.35 7.22
C GLU A 77 2.82 -7.06 5.86
N GLU A 78 2.06 -7.13 4.77
CA GLU A 78 2.54 -6.80 3.42
C GLU A 78 3.01 -5.33 3.30
N HIS A 79 2.33 -4.41 3.98
CA HIS A 79 2.75 -3.03 4.05
C HIS A 79 4.03 -2.86 4.88
N GLU A 80 4.11 -3.49 6.05
CA GLU A 80 5.25 -3.44 6.94
C GLU A 80 6.51 -3.99 6.27
N GLU A 81 6.42 -5.13 5.59
CA GLU A 81 7.55 -5.71 4.85
C GLU A 81 8.02 -4.78 3.73
N ALA A 82 7.08 -4.26 2.92
CA ALA A 82 7.40 -3.33 1.85
C ALA A 82 8.02 -2.03 2.39
N ALA A 83 7.48 -1.49 3.48
CA ALA A 83 7.95 -0.26 4.13
C ALA A 83 9.33 -0.46 4.77
N LYS A 84 9.59 -1.62 5.38
CA LYS A 84 10.90 -1.98 5.97
C LYS A 84 11.97 -2.05 4.89
N ILE A 85 11.70 -2.72 3.77
CA ILE A 85 12.64 -2.78 2.63
C ILE A 85 12.88 -1.37 2.06
N ALA A 86 11.81 -0.60 1.82
CA ALA A 86 11.92 0.76 1.31
C ALA A 86 12.72 1.67 2.26
N GLY A 87 12.49 1.56 3.56
CA GLY A 87 13.16 2.33 4.59
C GLY A 87 14.65 2.03 4.69
N ILE A 88 15.05 0.75 4.67
CA ILE A 88 16.46 0.34 4.66
C ILE A 88 17.17 0.92 3.44
N VAL A 89 16.57 0.78 2.25
CA VAL A 89 17.16 1.30 1.00
C VAL A 89 17.24 2.82 1.04
N ALA A 90 16.22 3.51 1.57
CA ALA A 90 16.23 4.97 1.72
C ALA A 90 17.37 5.45 2.63
N VAL A 91 17.55 4.83 3.80
CA VAL A 91 18.62 5.18 4.74
C VAL A 91 20.00 4.93 4.13
N LEU A 92 20.21 3.78 3.47
CA LEU A 92 21.46 3.48 2.77
C LEU A 92 21.74 4.50 1.66
N SER A 93 20.71 4.87 0.88
CA SER A 93 20.82 5.90 -0.16
C SER A 93 21.21 7.26 0.43
N GLY A 94 20.63 7.62 1.57
CA GLY A 94 20.98 8.83 2.32
C GLY A 94 22.43 8.81 2.81
N ILE A 95 22.90 7.68 3.36
CA ILE A 95 24.31 7.52 3.79
C ILE A 95 25.26 7.68 2.61
N VAL A 96 24.97 7.08 1.47
CA VAL A 96 25.77 7.24 0.24
C VAL A 96 25.79 8.70 -0.20
N ALA A 97 24.66 9.41 -0.16
CA ALA A 97 24.62 10.84 -0.43
C ALA A 97 25.49 11.65 0.55
N GLY A 98 25.43 11.30 1.84
CA GLY A 98 26.29 11.87 2.89
C GLY A 98 27.79 11.66 2.61
N ALA A 99 28.19 10.48 2.13
CA ALA A 99 29.57 10.22 1.72
C ALA A 99 30.03 11.17 0.59
N GLY A 100 29.12 11.56 -0.32
CA GLY A 100 29.41 12.52 -1.40
C GLY A 100 29.67 13.94 -0.90
N LEU A 101 29.17 14.28 0.29
CA LEU A 101 29.49 15.55 0.94
C LEU A 101 30.93 15.57 1.45
N LEU A 102 31.39 14.46 2.03
CA LEU A 102 32.72 14.31 2.63
C LEU A 102 33.82 14.06 1.58
N LEU A 103 33.55 13.23 0.57
CA LEU A 103 34.53 12.77 -0.41
C LEU A 103 34.51 13.64 -1.68
N ARG A 104 35.10 14.83 -1.60
CA ARG A 104 35.08 15.83 -2.69
C ARG A 104 35.56 15.28 -4.04
N GLU A 105 36.64 14.50 -4.05
CA GLU A 105 37.23 13.94 -5.28
C GLU A 105 36.32 12.92 -5.99
N ARG A 106 35.44 12.26 -5.24
CA ARG A 106 34.51 11.25 -5.75
C ARG A 106 33.08 11.76 -5.83
N ARG A 107 32.83 13.04 -5.53
CA ARG A 107 31.49 13.60 -5.39
C ARG A 107 30.62 13.36 -6.62
N GLN A 108 31.15 13.58 -7.83
CA GLN A 108 30.40 13.34 -9.06
C GLN A 108 29.98 11.88 -9.22
N THR A 109 30.89 10.94 -9.01
CA THR A 109 30.59 9.51 -9.04
C THR A 109 29.55 9.14 -7.99
N ILE A 110 29.70 9.66 -6.76
CA ILE A 110 28.77 9.39 -5.66
C ILE A 110 27.39 10.00 -5.96
N THR A 111 27.29 11.18 -6.56
CA THR A 111 26.00 11.76 -6.98
C THR A 111 25.31 10.88 -8.01
N VAL A 112 26.03 10.32 -8.97
CA VAL A 112 25.46 9.35 -9.93
C VAL A 112 24.93 8.12 -9.22
N VAL A 113 25.73 7.52 -8.32
CA VAL A 113 25.33 6.35 -7.53
C VAL A 113 24.12 6.67 -6.66
N ALA A 114 24.14 7.79 -5.93
CA ALA A 114 23.02 8.25 -5.11
C ALA A 114 21.76 8.46 -5.95
N THR A 115 21.88 9.00 -7.17
CA THR A 115 20.74 9.17 -8.08
C THR A 115 20.10 7.82 -8.42
N VAL A 116 20.90 6.82 -8.80
CA VAL A 116 20.40 5.46 -9.10
C VAL A 116 19.73 4.83 -7.88
N LEU A 117 20.34 4.98 -6.71
CA LEU A 117 19.76 4.47 -5.45
C LEU A 117 18.45 5.19 -5.09
N PHE A 118 18.33 6.49 -5.35
CA PHE A 118 17.08 7.24 -5.14
C PHE A 118 15.99 6.90 -6.16
N VAL A 119 16.33 6.48 -7.39
CA VAL A 119 15.36 5.88 -8.31
C VAL A 119 14.78 4.59 -7.73
N ALA A 120 15.64 3.69 -7.23
CA ALA A 120 15.20 2.47 -6.58
C ALA A 120 14.37 2.77 -5.31
N THR A 121 14.81 3.73 -4.49
CA THR A 121 14.09 4.17 -3.29
C THR A 121 12.70 4.68 -3.63
N ALA A 122 12.55 5.54 -4.65
CA ALA A 122 11.25 6.06 -5.06
C ALA A 122 10.30 4.93 -5.52
N GLY A 123 10.82 3.94 -6.27
CA GLY A 123 10.04 2.77 -6.68
C GLY A 123 9.59 1.91 -5.50
N LEU A 124 10.46 1.68 -4.50
CA LEU A 124 10.11 0.93 -3.30
C LEU A 124 9.12 1.70 -2.41
N MET A 125 9.27 3.03 -2.29
CA MET A 125 8.31 3.89 -1.59
C MET A 125 6.93 3.86 -2.27
N ALA A 126 6.89 3.85 -3.60
CA ALA A 126 5.63 3.69 -4.34
C ALA A 126 4.98 2.32 -4.06
N ARG A 127 5.77 1.24 -4.00
CA ARG A 127 5.25 -0.09 -3.61
C ARG A 127 4.70 -0.08 -2.18
N ALA A 128 5.44 0.47 -1.21
CA ALA A 128 4.99 0.56 0.18
C ALA A 128 3.72 1.41 0.31
N GLY A 129 3.61 2.52 -0.44
CA GLY A 129 2.41 3.33 -0.50
C GLY A 129 1.21 2.57 -1.09
N ASN A 130 1.43 1.74 -2.11
CA ASN A 130 0.37 0.92 -2.71
C ASN A 130 -0.15 -0.14 -1.73
N THR A 131 0.72 -0.90 -1.08
CA THR A 131 0.31 -1.89 -0.06
C THR A 131 -0.33 -1.21 1.16
N GLY A 132 0.17 -0.04 1.57
CA GLY A 132 -0.45 0.75 2.64
C GLY A 132 -1.87 1.23 2.29
N GLY A 133 -2.13 1.53 1.02
CA GLY A 133 -3.48 1.85 0.54
C GLY A 133 -4.46 0.68 0.73
N GLN A 134 -4.01 -0.55 0.45
CA GLN A 134 -4.84 -1.77 0.49
C GLN A 134 -5.35 -2.13 1.89
N ILE A 135 -4.73 -1.61 2.95
CA ILE A 135 -5.17 -1.79 4.35
C ILE A 135 -6.62 -1.34 4.52
N MET A 136 -6.95 -0.12 4.04
CA MET A 136 -8.27 0.50 4.23
C MET A 136 -9.12 0.61 2.95
N HIS A 137 -8.54 0.31 1.78
CA HIS A 137 -9.20 0.47 0.48
C HIS A 137 -9.35 -0.91 -0.19
N PRO A 138 -10.44 -1.64 0.07
CA PRO A 138 -10.68 -2.91 -0.58
C PRO A 138 -10.75 -2.80 -2.10
N GLU A 139 -11.17 -1.65 -2.65
CA GLU A 139 -11.25 -1.39 -4.08
C GLU A 139 -9.93 -1.52 -4.86
N ILE A 140 -8.77 -1.40 -4.19
CA ILE A 140 -7.44 -1.55 -4.81
C ILE A 140 -6.78 -2.90 -4.50
N ARG A 141 -7.53 -3.82 -3.86
CA ARG A 141 -7.12 -5.22 -3.66
C ARG A 141 -7.38 -6.01 -4.95
N GLN A 142 -6.50 -6.94 -5.27
CA GLN A 142 -6.70 -7.81 -6.44
C GLN A 142 -7.98 -8.64 -6.25
N GLY A 143 -8.92 -8.57 -7.21
CA GLY A 143 -10.18 -9.33 -7.18
C GLY A 143 -11.42 -8.53 -6.78
N SER A 144 -11.32 -7.27 -6.38
CA SER A 144 -12.50 -6.45 -6.03
C SER A 144 -13.44 -6.15 -7.21
N ASP A 145 -12.93 -6.19 -8.45
CA ASP A 145 -13.74 -6.08 -9.68
C ASP A 145 -14.37 -7.42 -10.11
N ALA A 146 -13.92 -8.56 -9.57
CA ALA A 146 -14.41 -9.88 -9.98
C ALA A 146 -15.79 -10.23 -9.38
N GLY A 147 -16.26 -9.46 -8.38
CA GLY A 147 -17.52 -9.71 -7.67
C GLY A 147 -18.78 -9.12 -8.31
N VAL A 148 -18.68 -8.35 -9.40
CA VAL A 148 -19.85 -7.69 -10.01
C VAL A 148 -20.47 -8.53 -11.15
N SER A 149 -19.83 -9.60 -11.62
CA SER A 149 -20.31 -10.35 -12.79
C SER A 149 -21.09 -11.65 -12.48
N GLU A 150 -21.26 -12.07 -11.22
CA GLU A 150 -21.79 -13.42 -10.91
C GLU A 150 -23.13 -13.46 -10.14
N SER A 151 -23.83 -12.34 -9.97
CA SER A 151 -25.14 -12.33 -9.27
C SER A 151 -26.39 -12.20 -10.15
N THR A 152 -26.26 -12.08 -11.48
CA THR A 152 -27.44 -11.91 -12.37
C THR A 152 -27.86 -13.18 -13.13
N SER A 153 -27.19 -14.33 -12.97
CA SER A 153 -27.52 -15.55 -13.73
C SER A 153 -28.35 -16.60 -12.98
N ARG A 154 -28.79 -16.37 -11.74
CA ARG A 154 -29.43 -17.41 -10.91
C ARG A 154 -30.93 -17.24 -10.66
N ALA A 155 -31.60 -16.39 -11.46
CA ALA A 155 -33.02 -16.07 -11.27
C ALA A 155 -33.98 -16.58 -12.38
N GLU A 156 -33.52 -17.35 -13.38
CA GLU A 156 -34.38 -17.75 -14.51
C GLU A 156 -34.70 -19.25 -14.64
N ASP A 157 -34.41 -20.10 -13.63
CA ASP A 157 -34.78 -21.53 -13.68
C ASP A 157 -35.71 -21.96 -12.53
N SER A 158 -36.85 -21.29 -12.43
CA SER A 158 -37.99 -21.78 -11.66
C SER A 158 -39.31 -21.40 -12.34
N GLU A 159 -39.49 -21.81 -13.59
CA GLU A 159 -40.81 -21.84 -14.20
C GLU A 159 -40.96 -23.06 -15.13
N LYS A 160 -41.45 -24.16 -14.56
CA LYS A 160 -42.34 -25.12 -15.25
C LYS A 160 -42.87 -26.18 -14.28
N ALA A 161 -44.09 -25.94 -13.81
CA ALA A 161 -44.97 -27.01 -13.33
C ALA A 161 -45.48 -27.83 -14.52
N PRO A 162 -45.72 -29.14 -14.37
CA PRO A 162 -46.73 -29.83 -15.15
C PRO A 162 -48.00 -30.00 -14.30
N VAL A 163 -49.08 -29.44 -14.81
CA VAL A 163 -50.47 -29.79 -14.48
C VAL A 163 -50.68 -31.24 -14.92
N ASN A 164 -51.12 -32.11 -14.00
CA ASN A 164 -51.76 -33.36 -14.39
C ASN A 164 -53.07 -33.48 -13.61
N GLY A 165 -54.18 -33.29 -14.32
CA GLY A 165 -55.52 -33.63 -13.87
C GLY A 165 -55.93 -34.91 -14.56
N GLU A 166 -56.18 -35.96 -13.78
CA GLU A 166 -57.07 -37.04 -14.19
C GLU A 166 -58.04 -37.34 -13.04
N GLU A 167 -59.29 -37.44 -13.45
CA GLU A 167 -60.52 -37.45 -12.68
C GLU A 167 -60.95 -38.92 -12.48
N LYS A 168 -61.35 -39.31 -11.26
CA LYS A 168 -62.65 -39.94 -10.92
C LYS A 168 -62.64 -40.94 -9.76
N SER A 169 -63.76 -40.85 -9.04
CA SER A 169 -64.59 -41.92 -8.46
C SER A 169 -64.49 -42.22 -6.95
N GLU A 170 -65.40 -41.54 -6.24
CA GLU A 170 -66.57 -42.13 -5.55
C GLU A 170 -66.41 -42.87 -4.20
N LYS A 171 -67.28 -42.44 -3.24
CA LYS A 171 -67.75 -43.08 -1.99
C LYS A 171 -66.73 -43.21 -0.84
N GLY A 172 -67.05 -42.89 0.41
CA GLY A 172 -68.30 -42.55 1.10
C GLY A 172 -68.12 -42.76 2.61
N GLU A 173 -68.91 -42.02 3.41
CA GLU A 173 -69.28 -42.27 4.82
C GLU A 173 -68.19 -42.08 5.92
N ARG A 174 -68.40 -41.12 6.84
CA ARG A 174 -68.82 -41.28 8.27
C ARG A 174 -67.72 -41.97 9.12
N GLU A 175 -67.30 -41.52 10.28
CA GLU A 175 -68.05 -40.99 11.43
C GLU A 175 -67.04 -40.44 12.48
N GLU A 176 -67.57 -39.72 13.45
CA GLU A 176 -66.93 -39.18 14.66
C GLU A 176 -66.34 -40.28 15.57
N HIS A 177 -65.28 -39.97 16.35
CA HIS A 177 -65.22 -40.05 17.83
C HIS A 177 -63.78 -40.03 18.37
N GLU A 178 -63.60 -39.30 19.49
CA GLU A 178 -62.81 -39.57 20.73
C GLU A 178 -61.58 -40.50 20.62
N GLU A 179 -60.41 -40.21 21.20
CA GLU A 179 -60.05 -39.67 22.53
C GLU A 179 -58.64 -39.09 22.49
#